data_AF-A0AAV5ZQC5-F1
#
_entry.id   AF-A0AAV5ZQC5-F1
#
_cell.length_a   1.000
_cell.length_b   1.000
_cell.length_c   1.000
_cell.angle_alpha   90.00
_cell.angle_beta   90.00
_cell.angle_gamma   90.00
#
_symmetry.space_group_name_H-M   'P 1'
#
loop_
_entity.id
_entity.type
_entity.pdbx_description
1 polymer ?
#
loop_
_entity_poly.entity_id
_entity_poly.type
_entity_poly.pdbx_seq_one_letter_code
_entity_poly.pdbx_strand_id
1 'polypeptide(L)'
;MTLRAIVIGTGLWLGACAPITVPLPIQPFVDIPVPAQWTPYSNDWVMIRSGKVTAARLIYFTTSSVETTLADARRLLTGTGWSESRSERFVNAEKFPGIWVDFVKGDDLCRVTIIEGTGATHVDYTVARVDPGPR
;
A
#
# COMPACT_ATOMS: atom_id res chain seq x y z
N MET A 1 33.36 -31.34 -53.43
CA MET A 1 33.65 -29.99 -52.86
C MET A 1 32.43 -29.12 -53.09
N THR A 2 31.56 -29.02 -52.08
CA THR A 2 31.39 -27.83 -51.18
C THR A 2 30.76 -26.66 -51.94
N LEU A 3 29.63 -26.04 -51.56
CA LEU A 3 29.05 -25.78 -50.25
C LEU A 3 27.57 -25.36 -50.47
N ARG A 4 26.56 -26.01 -49.86
CA ARG A 4 25.18 -25.48 -49.83
C ARG A 4 25.01 -24.69 -48.54
N ALA A 5 24.97 -23.37 -48.64
CA ALA A 5 24.75 -22.48 -47.51
C ALA A 5 23.30 -22.63 -47.01
N ILE A 6 23.14 -23.17 -45.81
CA ILE A 6 21.86 -23.18 -45.08
C ILE A 6 21.76 -21.83 -44.38
N VAL A 7 20.93 -20.93 -44.90
CA VAL A 7 20.54 -19.69 -44.23
C VAL A 7 19.51 -20.06 -43.18
N ILE A 8 19.95 -20.25 -41.94
CA ILE A 8 19.06 -20.41 -40.78
C ILE A 8 18.65 -19.00 -40.35
N GLY A 9 17.48 -18.57 -40.82
CA GLY A 9 16.83 -17.36 -40.32
C GLY A 9 16.29 -17.60 -38.92
N THR A 10 17.05 -17.24 -37.89
CA THR A 10 16.59 -17.15 -36.51
C THR A 10 15.70 -15.93 -36.36
N GLY A 11 14.40 -16.09 -36.64
CA GLY A 11 13.39 -15.14 -36.20
C GLY A 11 13.36 -15.14 -34.67
N LEU A 12 14.02 -14.17 -34.04
CA LEU A 12 13.83 -13.89 -32.62
C LEU A 12 12.36 -13.50 -32.43
N TRP A 13 11.61 -14.40 -31.83
CA TRP A 13 10.25 -14.15 -31.36
C TRP A 13 10.32 -12.99 -30.35
N LEU A 14 9.81 -11.83 -30.76
CA LEU A 14 9.42 -10.74 -29.87
C LEU A 14 8.19 -11.21 -29.08
N GLY A 15 8.41 -12.19 -28.18
CA GLY A 15 7.46 -12.60 -27.18
C GLY A 15 7.32 -11.47 -26.17
N ALA A 16 6.24 -10.71 -26.34
CA ALA A 16 5.82 -9.58 -25.54
C ALA A 16 6.26 -9.63 -24.07
N CYS A 17 6.97 -8.59 -23.63
CA CYS A 17 6.85 -8.10 -22.26
C CYS A 17 5.44 -7.54 -22.09
N ALA A 18 4.43 -8.40 -22.00
CA ALA A 18 3.16 -7.97 -21.44
C ALA A 18 3.45 -7.61 -19.98
N PRO A 19 3.19 -6.38 -19.51
CA PRO A 19 3.26 -6.10 -18.09
C PRO A 19 2.29 -7.07 -17.42
N ILE A 20 2.81 -7.97 -16.58
CA ILE A 20 1.97 -8.77 -15.70
C ILE A 20 1.26 -7.75 -14.82
N THR A 21 0.01 -7.42 -15.17
CA THR A 21 -0.87 -6.65 -14.31
C THR A 21 -1.28 -7.59 -13.19
N VAL A 22 -0.44 -7.68 -12.15
CA VAL A 22 -0.83 -8.33 -10.90
C VAL A 22 -2.03 -7.53 -10.39
N PRO A 23 -3.23 -8.13 -10.25
CA PRO A 23 -4.37 -7.44 -9.68
C PRO A 23 -3.96 -6.90 -8.32
N LEU A 24 -4.22 -5.62 -8.06
CA LEU A 24 -3.98 -5.04 -6.74
C LEU A 24 -4.69 -5.92 -5.70
N PRO A 25 -3.99 -6.33 -4.63
CA PRO A 25 -4.58 -7.20 -3.61
C PRO A 25 -5.89 -6.60 -3.09
N ILE A 26 -6.87 -7.43 -2.74
CA ILE A 26 -8.04 -6.93 -2.02
C ILE A 26 -7.58 -6.55 -0.61
N GLN A 27 -8.00 -5.38 -0.12
CA GLN A 27 -7.73 -4.92 1.24
C GLN A 27 -8.11 -6.00 2.27
N PRO A 28 -7.15 -6.57 3.01
CA PRO A 28 -7.37 -7.81 3.76
C PRO A 28 -7.95 -7.59 5.17
N PHE A 29 -8.14 -6.34 5.60
CA PHE A 29 -8.48 -5.97 6.97
C PHE A 29 -9.85 -5.31 7.05
N VAL A 30 -10.85 -6.05 7.51
CA VAL A 30 -12.25 -5.58 7.58
C VAL A 30 -12.43 -4.39 8.53
N ASP A 31 -11.66 -4.34 9.62
CA ASP A 31 -11.73 -3.29 10.64
C ASP A 31 -10.70 -2.17 10.46
N ILE A 32 -9.98 -2.14 9.33
CA ILE A 32 -9.24 -0.97 8.86
C ILE A 32 -9.98 -0.50 7.61
N PRO A 33 -11.07 0.27 7.72
CA PRO A 33 -11.86 0.70 6.56
C PRO A 33 -11.12 1.72 5.69
N VAL A 34 -11.39 1.69 4.38
CA VAL A 34 -10.90 2.67 3.41
C VAL A 34 -12.08 3.40 2.78
N PRO A 35 -12.05 4.75 2.70
CA PRO A 35 -13.06 5.52 1.96
C PRO A 35 -13.15 5.14 0.48
N ALA A 36 -14.35 5.16 -0.10
CA ALA A 36 -14.58 4.80 -1.50
C ALA A 36 -13.80 5.69 -2.50
N GLN A 37 -13.49 6.93 -2.12
CA GLN A 37 -12.73 7.86 -2.93
C GLN A 37 -11.21 7.60 -2.94
N TRP A 38 -10.72 6.68 -2.10
CA TRP A 38 -9.31 6.29 -2.09
C TRP A 38 -9.07 5.19 -3.11
N THR A 39 -8.23 5.47 -4.09
CA THR A 39 -7.90 4.54 -5.16
C THR A 39 -6.67 3.74 -4.78
N PRO A 40 -6.73 2.39 -4.75
CA PRO A 40 -5.56 1.55 -4.58
C PRO A 40 -4.44 1.91 -5.57
N TYR A 41 -3.22 2.05 -5.07
CA TYR A 41 -2.07 2.44 -5.87
C TYR A 41 -0.80 1.70 -5.44
N SER A 42 0.06 1.39 -6.41
CA SER A 42 1.38 0.76 -6.27
C SER A 42 1.41 -0.77 -6.18
N ASN A 43 2.39 -1.35 -6.88
CA ASN A 43 2.83 -2.73 -6.72
C ASN A 43 3.58 -2.95 -5.40
N ASP A 44 3.91 -1.88 -4.67
CA ASP A 44 4.52 -1.93 -3.34
C ASP A 44 3.51 -2.31 -2.24
N TRP A 45 2.29 -2.69 -2.62
CA TRP A 45 1.37 -3.39 -1.74
C TRP A 45 2.00 -4.72 -1.32
N VAL A 46 2.39 -4.80 -0.06
CA VAL A 46 3.10 -5.95 0.49
C VAL A 46 2.33 -6.43 1.69
N MET A 47 2.15 -7.75 1.78
CA MET A 47 1.64 -8.40 2.98
C MET A 47 2.57 -9.57 3.31
N ILE A 48 3.09 -9.55 4.52
CA ILE A 48 3.99 -10.57 5.07
C ILE A 48 3.25 -11.24 6.21
N ARG A 49 3.14 -12.56 6.14
CA ARG A 49 2.56 -13.38 7.21
C ARG A 49 3.66 -14.22 7.84
N SER A 50 3.74 -14.18 9.15
CA SER A 50 4.56 -15.06 9.97
C SER A 50 3.65 -15.85 10.92
N GLY A 51 4.20 -16.80 11.68
CA GLY A 51 3.40 -17.53 12.67
C GLY A 51 2.95 -16.71 13.88
N LYS A 52 3.29 -15.41 13.94
CA LYS A 52 2.98 -14.53 15.09
C LYS A 52 2.37 -13.19 14.68
N VAL A 53 2.70 -12.71 13.48
CA VAL A 53 2.33 -11.38 13.02
C VAL A 53 2.00 -11.43 11.53
N THR A 54 0.89 -10.77 11.19
CA THR A 54 0.57 -10.34 9.83
C THR A 54 0.89 -8.86 9.70
N ALA A 55 1.92 -8.55 8.91
CA ALA A 55 2.30 -7.17 8.57
C ALA A 55 1.85 -6.84 7.15
N ALA A 56 1.41 -5.61 6.92
CA ALA A 56 1.00 -5.17 5.60
C ALA A 56 1.27 -3.69 5.38
N ARG A 57 1.53 -3.34 4.12
CA ARG A 57 1.60 -1.98 3.62
C ARG A 57 0.57 -1.83 2.49
N LEU A 58 -0.39 -0.94 2.68
CA LEU A 58 -1.47 -0.68 1.73
C LEU A 58 -1.43 0.78 1.33
N ILE A 59 -1.27 1.04 0.05
CA ILE A 59 -1.02 2.37 -0.51
C ILE A 59 -2.21 2.83 -1.36
N TYR A 60 -2.65 4.06 -1.16
CA TYR A 60 -3.78 4.65 -1.85
C TYR A 60 -3.46 6.07 -2.31
N PHE A 61 -4.23 6.52 -3.30
CA PHE A 61 -4.32 7.92 -3.67
C PHE A 61 -5.72 8.49 -3.45
N THR A 62 -5.76 9.77 -3.14
CA THR A 62 -6.99 10.55 -3.09
C THR A 62 -6.74 11.95 -3.63
N THR A 63 -7.77 12.56 -4.23
CA THR A 63 -7.73 13.97 -4.64
C THR A 63 -8.06 14.92 -3.48
N SER A 64 -8.40 14.38 -2.30
CA SER A 64 -8.63 15.16 -1.08
C SER A 64 -7.33 15.74 -0.53
N SER A 65 -7.43 16.85 0.21
CA SER A 65 -6.28 17.44 0.91
C SER A 65 -5.77 16.51 2.02
N VAL A 66 -4.54 16.75 2.49
CA VAL A 66 -3.96 16.04 3.65
C VAL A 66 -4.89 16.12 4.87
N GLU A 67 -5.46 17.29 5.17
CA GLU A 67 -6.32 17.49 6.34
C GLU A 67 -7.65 16.74 6.25
N THR A 68 -8.30 16.79 5.08
CA THR A 68 -9.55 16.05 4.85
C THR A 68 -9.30 14.55 4.93
N THR A 69 -8.21 14.09 4.33
CA THR A 69 -7.80 12.68 4.34
C THR A 69 -7.50 12.19 5.75
N LEU A 70 -6.83 13.02 6.55
CA LEU A 70 -6.53 12.73 7.95
C LEU A 70 -7.80 12.66 8.80
N ALA A 71 -8.73 13.59 8.61
CA ALA A 71 -10.01 13.59 9.30
C ALA A 71 -10.83 12.34 8.98
N ASP A 72 -10.83 11.91 7.72
CA ASP A 72 -11.47 10.66 7.30
C ASP A 72 -10.82 9.44 7.95
N ALA A 73 -9.48 9.34 7.91
CA ALA A 73 -8.74 8.24 8.52
C ALA A 73 -9.05 8.11 10.02
N ARG A 74 -9.01 9.24 10.75
CA ARG A 74 -9.33 9.31 12.18
C ARG A 74 -10.75 8.85 12.46
N ARG A 75 -11.73 9.44 11.78
CA ARG A 75 -13.16 9.10 11.95
C ARG A 75 -13.42 7.62 11.72
N LEU A 76 -12.82 7.07 10.67
CA LEU A 76 -13.06 5.70 10.26
C LEU A 76 -12.40 4.67 11.18
N LEU A 77 -11.12 4.87 11.54
CA LEU A 77 -10.41 3.97 12.44
C LEU A 77 -10.97 4.02 13.87
N THR A 78 -11.28 5.20 14.38
CA THR A 78 -11.93 5.32 15.70
C THR A 78 -13.31 4.68 15.70
N GLY A 79 -14.07 4.79 14.61
CA GLY A 79 -15.34 4.11 14.42
C GLY A 79 -15.26 2.58 14.44
N THR A 80 -14.09 1.99 14.17
CA THR A 80 -13.86 0.53 14.21
C THR A 80 -13.07 0.05 15.43
N GLY A 81 -12.97 0.91 16.45
CA GLY A 81 -12.41 0.58 17.76
C GLY A 81 -10.89 0.75 17.87
N TRP A 82 -10.25 1.41 16.90
CA TRP A 82 -8.86 1.82 17.02
C TRP A 82 -8.73 3.13 17.80
N SER A 83 -7.66 3.27 18.57
CA SER A 83 -7.39 4.51 19.32
C SER A 83 -6.12 5.16 18.81
N GLU A 84 -6.18 6.45 18.49
CA GLU A 84 -4.99 7.23 18.15
C GLU A 84 -4.03 7.27 19.35
N SER A 85 -2.77 6.90 19.13
CA SER A 85 -1.73 6.87 20.17
C SER A 85 -0.67 7.96 19.97
N ARG A 86 -0.37 8.31 18.71
CA ARG A 86 0.67 9.29 18.38
C ARG A 86 0.46 9.89 17.00
N SER A 87 0.91 11.13 16.80
CA SER A 87 0.95 11.75 15.47
C SER A 87 2.14 12.69 15.33
N GLU A 88 2.67 12.84 14.12
CA GLU A 88 3.74 13.80 13.83
C GLU A 88 3.64 14.31 12.39
N ARG A 89 3.85 15.63 12.22
CA ARG A 89 4.02 16.25 10.89
C ARG A 89 5.48 16.19 10.47
N PHE A 90 5.72 15.98 9.19
CA PHE A 90 7.05 15.89 8.63
C PHE A 90 7.11 16.46 7.22
N VAL A 91 8.32 16.57 6.67
CA VAL A 91 8.58 16.83 5.25
C VAL A 91 9.40 15.67 4.73
N ASN A 92 8.95 15.02 3.65
CA ASN A 92 9.62 13.86 3.09
C ASN A 92 10.92 14.24 2.36
N ALA A 93 11.66 13.24 1.86
CA ALA A 93 12.91 13.46 1.12
C ALA A 93 12.72 14.32 -0.15
N GLU A 94 11.54 14.21 -0.78
CA GLU A 94 11.14 14.93 -1.98
C GLU A 94 10.56 16.33 -1.70
N LYS A 95 10.63 16.79 -0.43
CA LYS A 95 10.15 18.09 0.04
C LYS A 95 8.63 18.26 0.07
N PHE A 96 7.87 17.17 0.00
CA PHE A 96 6.44 17.20 0.24
C PHE A 96 6.10 17.14 1.73
N PRO A 97 5.20 17.99 2.23
CA PRO A 97 4.72 17.90 3.59
C PRO A 97 3.85 16.65 3.78
N GLY A 98 3.87 16.11 4.99
CA GLY A 98 3.06 14.97 5.37
C GLY A 98 2.78 14.92 6.86
N ILE A 99 1.97 13.95 7.23
CA ILE A 99 1.64 13.61 8.62
C ILE A 99 1.53 12.10 8.72
N TRP A 100 2.05 11.54 9.80
CA TRP A 100 1.73 10.18 10.17
C TRP A 100 0.99 10.15 11.51
N VAL A 101 0.11 9.17 11.67
CA VAL A 101 -0.65 8.91 12.88
C VAL A 101 -0.65 7.42 13.17
N ASP A 102 -0.29 7.07 14.40
CA ASP A 102 -0.36 5.71 14.93
C ASP A 102 -1.69 5.49 15.63
N PHE A 103 -2.29 4.34 15.34
CA PHE A 103 -3.49 3.83 15.96
C PHE A 103 -3.22 2.45 16.54
N VAL A 104 -3.79 2.17 17.71
CA VAL A 104 -3.66 0.89 18.42
C VAL A 104 -5.01 0.25 18.67
N LYS A 105 -5.05 -1.09 18.66
CA LYS A 105 -6.23 -1.88 18.99
C LYS A 105 -5.80 -3.20 19.63
N GLY A 106 -5.83 -3.26 20.95
CA GLY A 106 -5.18 -4.37 21.68
C GLY A 106 -3.67 -4.35 21.40
N ASP A 107 -3.14 -5.47 20.93
CA ASP A 107 -1.74 -5.62 20.54
C ASP A 107 -1.47 -5.24 19.07
N ASP A 108 -2.51 -4.86 18.32
CA ASP A 108 -2.38 -4.46 16.91
C ASP A 108 -1.99 -3.00 16.77
N LEU A 109 -1.21 -2.71 15.72
CA LEU A 109 -0.76 -1.36 15.33
C LEU A 109 -1.19 -1.06 13.89
N CYS A 110 -1.69 0.15 13.66
CA CYS A 110 -1.95 0.70 12.35
C CYS A 110 -1.39 2.13 12.28
N ARG A 111 -0.36 2.34 11.45
CA ARG A 111 0.12 3.67 11.09
C ARG A 111 -0.53 4.12 9.80
N VAL A 112 -1.08 5.32 9.80
CA VAL A 112 -1.53 6.02 8.60
C VAL A 112 -0.52 7.09 8.28
N THR A 113 0.10 7.05 7.11
CA THR A 113 0.98 8.12 6.63
C THR A 113 0.32 8.80 5.45
N ILE A 114 0.17 10.11 5.53
CA ILE A 114 -0.50 10.94 4.52
C ILE A 114 0.51 11.97 4.05
N ILE A 115 0.80 11.98 2.75
CA ILE A 115 1.82 12.86 2.15
C ILE A 115 1.16 13.61 1.01
N GLU A 116 1.35 14.92 0.97
CA GLU A 116 0.97 15.73 -0.19
C GLU A 116 1.77 15.27 -1.41
N GLY A 117 1.15 15.30 -2.59
CA GLY A 117 1.83 15.00 -3.85
C GLY A 117 1.36 15.93 -4.95
N THR A 118 2.10 15.96 -6.05
CA THR A 118 1.73 16.76 -7.22
C THR A 118 0.49 16.16 -7.89
N GLY A 119 -0.67 16.74 -7.60
CA GLY A 119 -1.97 16.36 -8.20
C GLY A 119 -2.78 15.34 -7.40
N ALA A 120 -2.20 14.63 -6.43
CA ALA A 120 -2.91 13.71 -5.55
C ALA A 120 -2.21 13.57 -4.19
N THR A 121 -2.97 13.30 -3.13
CA THR A 121 -2.48 12.96 -1.79
C THR A 121 -2.22 11.47 -1.71
N HIS A 122 -1.02 11.10 -1.26
CA HIS A 122 -0.61 9.73 -1.00
C HIS A 122 -1.04 9.31 0.40
N VAL A 123 -1.59 8.10 0.53
CA VAL A 123 -1.96 7.50 1.82
C VAL A 123 -1.37 6.11 1.93
N ASP A 124 -0.69 5.83 3.04
CA ASP A 124 -0.11 4.53 3.36
C ASP A 124 -0.66 4.04 4.70
N TYR A 125 -1.37 2.92 4.67
CA TYR A 125 -1.63 2.11 5.86
C TYR A 125 -0.51 1.08 6.04
N THR A 126 0.29 1.28 7.07
CA THR A 126 1.22 0.27 7.58
C THR A 126 0.59 -0.41 8.79
N VAL A 127 0.31 -1.71 8.66
CA VAL A 127 -0.43 -2.50 9.64
C VAL A 127 0.48 -3.60 10.17
N ALA A 128 0.44 -3.82 11.48
CA ALA A 128 0.98 -4.99 12.14
C ALA A 128 -0.10 -5.58 13.04
N ARG A 129 -0.53 -6.82 12.74
CA ARG A 129 -1.49 -7.56 13.56
C ARG A 129 -0.83 -8.71 14.25
N VAL A 130 -1.07 -8.86 15.53
CA VAL A 130 -0.63 -10.01 16.29
C VAL A 130 -1.62 -11.13 16.06
N ASP A 131 -1.15 -12.22 15.45
CA ASP A 131 -1.97 -13.41 15.29
C ASP A 131 -2.14 -14.06 16.67
N PRO A 132 -3.36 -14.39 17.11
CA PRO A 132 -3.54 -15.19 18.30
C PRO A 132 -2.86 -16.54 18.00
N GLY A 133 -1.77 -16.82 18.71
CA GLY A 133 -1.01 -18.06 18.50
C GLY A 133 -1.90 -19.32 18.57
N PRO A 134 -1.39 -20.48 18.15
CA PRO A 134 -2.16 -21.72 18.24
C PRO A 134 -2.67 -21.90 19.67
N ARG A 135 -4.00 -21.87 19.82
CA ARG A 135 -4.70 -22.18 21.07
C ARG A 135 -4.65 -23.68 21.34
#